data_AF-A0A953AAU2-F1
#
_entry.id   AF-A0A953AAU2-F1
#
_cell.length_a   1.000
_cell.length_b   1.000
_cell.length_c   1.000
_cell.angle_alpha   90.00
_cell.angle_beta   90.00
_cell.angle_gamma   90.00
#
_symmetry.space_group_name_H-M   'P 1'
#
loop_
_entity.id
_entity.type
_entity.pdbx_description
1 polymer ?
#
loop_
_entity_poly.entity_id
_entity_poly.type
_entity_poly.pdbx_seq_one_letter_code
_entity_poly.pdbx_strand_id
1 'polypeptide(L)'
;FYFSILSWEVAFHEMFQREYQDGNTLIHPALGLGAIQSQEEQPLRRDGYVARLIRVQFKCGQTCVFHSRVKGHESPSESLAREVAQALETSEL
;
A
#
# COMPACT_ATOMS: atom_id res chain seq x y z
N PHE A 1 -3.79 8.45 15.51
CA PHE A 1 -4.61 7.60 14.61
C PHE A 1 -4.38 7.94 13.15
N TYR A 2 -4.59 9.18 12.71
CA TYR A 2 -4.31 9.63 11.33
C TYR A 2 -2.89 9.28 10.86
N PHE A 3 -1.85 9.70 11.61
CA PHE A 3 -0.46 9.38 11.28
C PHE A 3 -0.16 7.88 11.23
N SER A 4 -0.80 7.10 12.09
CA SER A 4 -0.63 5.63 12.09
C SER A 4 -1.15 4.99 10.80
N ILE A 5 -2.28 5.48 10.28
CA ILE A 5 -2.83 5.02 8.99
C ILE A 5 -1.91 5.46 7.85
N LEU A 6 -1.50 6.73 7.83
CA LEU A 6 -0.64 7.26 6.78
C LEU A 6 0.72 6.54 6.71
N SER A 7 1.38 6.34 7.85
CA SER A 7 2.63 5.59 7.92
C SER A 7 2.44 4.13 7.50
N TRP A 8 1.30 3.52 7.85
CA TRP A 8 0.98 2.17 7.40
C TRP A 8 0.80 2.10 5.88
N GLU A 9 0.05 3.04 5.28
CA GLU A 9 -0.19 3.08 3.83
C GLU A 9 1.13 3.22 3.06
N VAL A 10 2.03 4.07 3.55
CA VAL A 10 3.39 4.21 3.00
C VAL A 10 4.18 2.91 3.09
N ALA A 11 4.29 2.32 4.28
CA ALA A 11 5.03 1.07 4.47
C ALA A 11 4.44 -0.06 3.62
N PHE A 12 3.10 -0.13 3.56
CA PHE A 12 2.38 -1.09 2.74
C PHE A 12 2.67 -0.89 1.23
N HIS A 13 2.75 0.36 0.76
CA HIS A 13 3.14 0.67 -0.62
C HIS A 13 4.58 0.30 -0.97
N GLU A 14 5.51 0.42 -0.03
CA GLU A 14 6.92 0.06 -0.25
C GLU A 14 7.13 -1.47 -0.26
N MET A 15 6.50 -2.18 0.68
CA MET A 15 6.56 -3.66 0.76
C MET A 15 5.89 -4.36 -0.43
N PHE A 16 4.95 -3.67 -1.10
CA PHE A 16 4.26 -4.12 -2.31
C PHE A 16 5.18 -4.54 -3.45
N GLN A 17 6.43 -4.06 -3.46
CA GLN A 17 7.37 -4.33 -4.54
C GLN A 17 7.95 -5.74 -4.54
N ARG A 18 7.95 -6.46 -3.41
CA ARG A 18 8.78 -7.68 -3.28
C ARG A 18 8.17 -8.87 -2.53
N GLU A 19 7.15 -8.71 -1.68
CA GLU A 19 6.94 -9.70 -0.62
C GLU A 19 5.54 -10.27 -0.42
N TYR A 20 4.51 -9.77 -1.14
CA TYR A 20 3.14 -10.22 -0.92
C TYR A 20 2.62 -11.17 -2.02
N GLN A 21 2.07 -12.29 -1.58
CA GLN A 21 1.38 -13.33 -2.34
C GLN A 21 -0.02 -13.55 -1.74
N ASP A 22 -0.89 -14.18 -2.51
CA ASP A 22 -2.22 -14.56 -2.05
C ASP A 22 -2.14 -15.41 -0.77
N GLY A 23 -3.00 -15.10 0.21
CA GLY A 23 -2.98 -15.74 1.53
C GLY A 23 -2.00 -15.12 2.54
N ASN A 24 -1.12 -14.19 2.14
CA ASN A 24 -0.39 -13.39 3.13
C ASN A 24 -1.35 -12.54 3.95
N THR A 25 -0.94 -12.26 5.20
CA THR A 25 -1.72 -11.46 6.13
C THR A 25 -1.03 -10.14 6.43
N LEU A 26 -1.84 -9.14 6.77
CA LEU A 26 -1.38 -7.80 7.17
C LEU A 26 -2.23 -7.28 8.32
N ILE A 27 -1.72 -6.31 9.07
CA ILE A 27 -2.43 -5.68 10.18
C ILE A 27 -2.60 -4.20 9.85
N HIS A 28 -3.84 -3.78 9.58
CA HIS A 28 -4.18 -2.37 9.38
C HIS A 28 -4.51 -1.69 10.73
N PRO A 29 -4.00 -0.48 11.03
CA PRO A 29 -4.19 0.18 12.32
C PRO A 29 -5.64 0.40 12.74
N ALA A 30 -6.55 0.54 11.76
CA ALA A 30 -7.98 0.73 12.00
C ALA A 30 -8.83 -0.53 11.79
N LEU A 31 -8.40 -1.42 10.89
CA LEU A 31 -9.23 -2.54 10.40
C LEU A 31 -8.78 -3.89 10.98
N GLY A 32 -7.64 -3.90 11.67
CA GLY A 32 -7.04 -5.08 12.26
C GLY A 32 -6.49 -6.03 11.20
N LEU A 33 -6.56 -7.32 11.51
CA LEU A 33 -5.99 -8.38 10.68
C LEU A 33 -6.78 -8.54 9.36
N GLY A 34 -6.06 -8.51 8.24
CA GLY A 34 -6.57 -8.78 6.91
C GLY A 34 -5.76 -9.84 6.18
N ALA A 35 -6.39 -10.50 5.22
CA ALA A 35 -5.79 -11.48 4.33
C ALA A 35 -5.87 -11.00 2.88
N ILE A 36 -4.75 -11.08 2.18
CA ILE A 36 -4.66 -10.76 0.75
C ILE A 36 -5.41 -11.85 -0.03
N GLN A 37 -6.39 -11.42 -0.82
CA GLN A 37 -7.26 -12.29 -1.61
C GLN A 37 -6.79 -12.40 -3.06
N SER A 38 -6.34 -11.28 -3.63
CA SER A 38 -5.85 -11.23 -5.00
C SER A 38 -4.92 -10.04 -5.22
N GLN A 39 -4.03 -10.19 -6.19
CA GLN A 39 -3.19 -9.13 -6.73
C GLN A 39 -3.32 -9.09 -8.25
N GLU A 40 -3.56 -7.89 -8.80
CA GLU A 40 -3.76 -7.68 -10.23
C GLU A 40 -2.93 -6.48 -10.72
N GLU A 41 -2.42 -6.56 -11.94
CA GLU A 41 -1.87 -5.41 -12.65
C GLU A 41 -2.82 -4.98 -13.77
N GLN A 42 -3.18 -3.70 -13.79
CA GLN A 42 -4.01 -3.11 -14.84
C GLN A 42 -3.21 -2.07 -15.63
N PRO A 43 -3.24 -2.12 -16.98
CA PRO A 43 -2.57 -1.13 -17.80
C PRO A 43 -3.22 0.25 -17.60
N LEU A 44 -2.39 1.28 -17.46
CA LEU A 44 -2.85 2.67 -17.44
C LEU A 44 -2.74 3.27 -18.83
N ARG A 45 -3.55 4.30 -19.12
CA ARG A 45 -3.49 5.05 -20.39
C ARG A 45 -2.16 5.78 -20.62
N ARG A 46 -1.26 5.77 -19.64
CA ARG A 46 0.04 6.44 -19.70
C ARG A 46 1.12 5.40 -20.00
N ASP A 47 1.83 5.59 -21.10
CA ASP A 47 2.85 4.64 -21.55
C ASP A 47 3.92 4.36 -20.50
N GLY A 48 4.17 3.07 -20.30
CA GLY A 48 5.13 2.56 -19.33
C GLY A 48 4.63 2.59 -17.88
N TYR A 49 3.32 2.80 -17.63
CA TYR A 49 2.76 2.73 -16.28
C TYR A 49 1.69 1.64 -16.16
N VAL A 50 1.68 0.98 -14.99
CA VAL A 50 0.63 0.05 -14.57
C VAL A 50 0.06 0.47 -13.22
N ALA A 51 -1.20 0.15 -12.98
CA ALA A 51 -1.81 0.19 -11.67
C ALA A 51 -1.76 -1.22 -11.08
N ARG A 52 -1.10 -1.36 -9.93
CA ARG A 52 -1.19 -2.59 -9.14
C ARG A 52 -2.33 -2.46 -8.15
N LEU A 53 -3.18 -3.47 -8.08
CA LEU A 53 -4.33 -3.55 -7.20
C LEU A 53 -4.15 -4.76 -6.27
N ILE A 54 -4.34 -4.57 -4.96
CA ILE A 54 -4.42 -5.67 -4.00
C ILE A 54 -5.75 -5.60 -3.28
N ARG A 55 -6.45 -6.73 -3.28
CA ARG A 55 -7.70 -6.91 -2.54
C ARG A 55 -7.39 -7.57 -1.20
N VAL A 56 -7.86 -6.96 -0.11
CA VAL A 56 -7.67 -7.46 1.25
C VAL A 56 -9.01 -7.64 1.92
N GLN A 57 -9.25 -8.84 2.45
CA GLN A 57 -10.41 -9.13 3.29
C GLN A 57 -10.01 -9.02 4.76
N PHE A 58 -10.63 -8.10 5.49
CA PHE A 58 -10.40 -7.92 6.92
C PHE A 58 -11.34 -8.77 7.77
N LYS A 59 -10.87 -9.19 8.95
CA LYS A 59 -11.66 -9.94 9.93
C LYS A 59 -12.86 -9.17 10.47
N CYS A 60 -12.84 -7.83 10.39
CA CYS A 60 -13.98 -6.99 10.72
C CYS A 60 -15.12 -7.07 9.69
N GLY A 61 -14.95 -7.85 8.61
CA GLY A 61 -15.94 -8.03 7.54
C GLY A 61 -15.78 -7.09 6.35
N GLN A 62 -14.94 -6.05 6.46
CA GLN A 62 -14.68 -5.13 5.36
C GLN A 62 -13.68 -5.69 4.34
N THR A 63 -13.89 -5.37 3.07
CA THR A 63 -12.94 -5.63 1.98
C THR A 63 -12.43 -4.29 1.46
N CYS A 64 -11.11 -4.12 1.39
CA CYS A 64 -10.49 -2.93 0.80
C CYS A 64 -9.67 -3.31 -0.42
N VAL A 65 -9.60 -2.39 -1.39
CA VAL A 65 -8.70 -2.48 -2.54
C VAL A 65 -7.68 -1.36 -2.43
N PHE A 66 -6.42 -1.73 -2.26
CA PHE A 66 -5.31 -0.80 -2.25
C PHE A 66 -4.70 -0.73 -3.65
N HIS A 67 -4.32 0.46 -4.08
CA HIS A 67 -3.78 0.67 -5.42
C HIS A 67 -2.48 1.49 -5.41
N SER A 68 -1.55 1.11 -6.29
CA SER A 68 -0.28 1.82 -6.50
C SER A 68 0.00 1.98 -7.98
N ARG A 69 0.47 3.17 -8.37
CA ARG A 69 0.93 3.43 -9.73
C ARG A 69 2.43 3.16 -9.83
N VAL A 70 2.84 2.31 -10.78
CA VAL A 70 4.22 1.84 -10.97
C VAL A 70 4.69 2.20 -12.38
N LYS A 71 5.96 2.61 -12.54
CA LYS A 71 6.54 3.05 -13.82
C LYS A 71 7.67 2.11 -14.25
N GLY A 72 7.49 1.41 -15.37
CA GLY A 72 8.28 0.20 -15.66
C GLY A 72 8.00 -0.86 -14.59
N HIS A 73 8.51 -2.07 -14.70
CA HIS A 73 8.33 -3.09 -13.64
C HIS A 73 9.09 -2.76 -12.33
N GLU A 74 9.43 -1.49 -12.07
CA GLU A 74 10.21 -1.00 -10.94
C GLU A 74 9.54 0.22 -10.28
N SER A 75 9.85 0.42 -8.98
CA SER A 75 9.49 1.52 -8.04
C SER A 75 8.13 2.26 -8.19
N PRO A 76 7.35 2.47 -7.09
CA PRO A 76 6.14 3.29 -7.15
C PRO A 76 6.48 4.72 -7.59
N SER A 77 5.69 5.27 -8.52
CA SER A 77 5.96 6.61 -9.08
C SER A 77 5.72 7.75 -8.09
N GLU A 78 5.03 7.49 -6.97
CA GLU A 78 4.58 8.49 -5.98
C GLU A 78 4.67 7.92 -4.56
N SER A 79 5.84 7.43 -4.15
CA SER A 79 6.05 7.06 -2.75
C SER A 79 5.97 8.31 -1.87
N LEU A 80 4.96 8.40 -1.01
CA LEU A 80 4.82 9.43 0.02
C LEU A 80 5.82 9.23 1.18
N ALA A 81 6.71 8.22 1.10
CA ALA A 81 7.66 7.90 2.16
C ALA A 81 8.55 9.06 2.58
N ARG A 82 8.97 9.89 1.62
CA ARG A 82 9.80 11.06 1.92
C ARG A 82 9.04 12.13 2.71
N GLU A 83 7.76 12.30 2.41
CA GLU A 83 6.89 13.29 3.06
C GLU A 83 6.50 12.82 4.47
N VAL A 84 6.27 11.52 4.64
CA VAL A 84 6.03 10.92 5.97
C VAL A 84 7.30 10.96 6.83
N ALA A 85 8.48 10.66 6.27
CA ALA A 85 9.75 10.78 7.00
C ALA A 85 9.96 12.20 7.53
N GLN A 86 9.73 13.22 6.68
CA GLN A 86 9.79 14.62 7.11
C GLN A 86 8.76 14.95 8.19
N ALA A 87 7.51 14.51 8.03
CA ALA A 87 6.45 14.78 9.01
C ALA A 87 6.73 14.14 10.38
N LEU A 88 7.37 12.96 10.42
CA LEU A 88 7.80 12.29 11.65
C LEU A 88 8.96 13.03 12.32
N GLU A 89 9.98 13.45 11.55
CA GLU A 89 11.10 14.26 12.07
C GLU A 89 10.64 15.61 12.65
N THR A 90 9.56 16.19 12.11
CA THR A 90 9.05 17.49 12.58
C THR A 90 8.13 17.35 13.81
N SER A 91 7.61 16.15 14.10
CA SER A 91 6.76 15.88 15.28
C SER A 91 7.55 15.57 16.56
N GLU A 92 8.88 15.41 16.48
CA GLU A 92 9.77 15.16 17.63
C GLU A 92 10.39 16.46 18.22
N LEU A 93 9.84 17.64 17.89
CA LEU A 93 10.24 18.96 18.43
C LEU A 93 9.13 19.64 19.24
#